data_AF-A0A935TEP0-F1
#
_entry.id   AF-A0A935TEP0-F1
#
_cell.length_a   1.000
_cell.length_b   1.000
_cell.length_c   1.000
_cell.angle_alpha   90.00
_cell.angle_beta   90.00
_cell.angle_gamma   90.00
#
_symmetry.space_group_name_H-M   'P 1'
#
loop_
_entity.id
_entity.type
_entity.pdbx_description
1 polymer ?
#
loop_
_entity_poly.entity_id
_entity_poly.type
_entity_poly.pdbx_seq_one_letter_code
_entity_poly.pdbx_strand_id
1 'polypeptide(L)'
;MKVRGLIAATQTLLALLAFGVQAASTELATAPLSGASEIQIFPNILFVLDDSGSMNLDALPDWALGAPLYRGRNSGFNGIAYNPSVLYSAPSYFTATGLADTTTYPGQTSLESNAWAAVIKDGYNRQAGSIDLRRNAFYYTTIAGEYCADQALRKCQAASAASSDHPYPANLRWCNSAEAALAATPADGACRATQTDTTYKHARTPEPHSSQLTIAVAGSVSSIKVDGQEILSTSITSKQPAALATSIVEAIEACKFGLVGNCQVVGYRASEANNVVTIIAPAARENTTPVLTQVGSIVASKFGRWGENKAPGDVRLTVITDSVVSYPKADTRTDCGGIGVTTCSYDQEMANYANWSAYYRTRMAAMKTASSLSFAKIDETRRVGYMSINNGAGSDFLNIAEFTPQQKKEWYDKLFAAVPGPDVTPLRAALSKAGHLYAGKYNGSQLNNVDVHDPVQYYCQKNTTILSTDGYWNQDAGFKLDGTALGDQDGSAERPQYDGGAPQEYQVISQIKQIKTPTWATQRQMKT
;
A
#
# COMPACT_ATOMS: atom_id res chain seq x y z
N MET A 1 -34.81 -13.28 -80.00
CA MET A 1 -33.86 -12.15 -80.11
C MET A 1 -34.46 -11.01 -79.30
N LYS A 2 -33.77 -10.59 -78.22
CA LYS A 2 -33.93 -9.35 -77.41
C LYS A 2 -35.35 -8.92 -76.96
N VAL A 3 -35.65 -8.44 -75.74
CA VAL A 3 -35.01 -8.27 -74.42
C VAL A 3 -36.09 -7.55 -73.56
N ARG A 4 -36.34 -8.06 -72.34
CA ARG A 4 -36.72 -7.38 -71.07
C ARG A 4 -37.86 -6.34 -71.00
N GLY A 5 -38.71 -6.54 -69.97
CA GLY A 5 -39.43 -5.48 -69.25
C GLY A 5 -40.31 -6.02 -68.11
N LEU A 6 -39.88 -5.74 -66.87
CA LEU A 6 -40.52 -5.78 -65.54
C LEU A 6 -41.99 -6.25 -65.37
N ILE A 7 -42.27 -6.98 -64.27
CA ILE A 7 -43.07 -6.50 -63.11
C ILE A 7 -43.00 -7.55 -61.99
N ALA A 8 -42.85 -7.06 -60.75
CA ALA A 8 -42.73 -7.80 -59.50
C ALA A 8 -44.10 -8.02 -58.82
N ALA A 9 -44.05 -8.75 -57.68
CA ALA A 9 -45.12 -9.19 -56.78
C ALA A 9 -45.76 -10.53 -57.23
N THR A 10 -45.84 -11.60 -56.42
CA THR A 10 -46.26 -11.65 -55.01
C THR A 10 -45.82 -12.96 -54.33
N GLN A 11 -45.37 -12.82 -53.08
CA GLN A 11 -45.50 -13.72 -51.92
C GLN A 11 -45.23 -15.23 -52.09
N THR A 12 -44.03 -15.65 -51.66
CA THR A 12 -43.67 -17.04 -51.40
C THR A 12 -43.88 -17.39 -49.92
N LEU A 13 -44.66 -18.45 -49.71
CA LEU A 13 -44.96 -19.12 -48.45
C LEU A 13 -43.68 -19.75 -47.87
N LEU A 14 -43.22 -19.25 -46.71
CA LEU A 14 -42.06 -19.78 -45.98
C LEU A 14 -42.55 -20.74 -44.90
N ALA A 15 -42.56 -22.05 -45.20
CA ALA A 15 -42.76 -23.09 -44.20
C ALA A 15 -41.43 -23.33 -43.46
N LEU A 16 -41.30 -22.75 -42.26
CA LEU A 16 -40.18 -22.99 -41.35
C LEU A 16 -40.36 -24.30 -40.57
N LEU A 17 -39.32 -25.11 -40.64
CA LEU A 17 -39.03 -26.29 -39.83
C LEU A 17 -39.06 -25.94 -38.34
N ALA A 18 -40.01 -26.51 -37.61
CA ALA A 18 -40.01 -26.54 -36.16
C ALA A 18 -39.00 -27.61 -35.69
N PHE A 19 -37.76 -27.20 -35.44
CA PHE A 19 -36.86 -27.97 -34.58
C PHE A 19 -37.21 -27.65 -33.12
N GLY A 20 -37.82 -28.63 -32.44
CA GLY A 20 -38.09 -28.55 -31.01
C GLY A 20 -36.79 -28.43 -30.24
N VAL A 21 -36.74 -27.42 -29.37
CA VAL A 21 -35.71 -27.26 -28.34
C VAL A 21 -35.90 -28.40 -27.33
N GLN A 22 -34.98 -29.37 -27.28
CA GLN A 22 -34.91 -30.29 -26.15
C GLN A 22 -34.31 -29.53 -24.96
N ALA A 23 -35.14 -29.24 -23.97
CA ALA A 23 -34.69 -28.85 -22.65
C ALA A 23 -33.97 -30.05 -22.01
N ALA A 24 -32.73 -29.87 -21.59
CA ALA A 24 -32.04 -30.85 -20.77
C ALA A 24 -32.81 -31.02 -19.45
N SER A 25 -33.06 -32.27 -19.05
CA SER A 25 -33.73 -32.60 -17.81
C SER A 25 -32.96 -32.02 -16.63
N THR A 26 -33.60 -31.12 -15.87
CA THR A 26 -33.10 -30.67 -14.58
C THR A 26 -33.38 -31.78 -13.57
N GLU A 27 -32.36 -32.50 -13.13
CA GLU A 27 -32.51 -33.46 -12.04
C GLU A 27 -32.82 -32.71 -10.74
N LEU A 28 -34.07 -32.82 -10.31
CA LEU A 28 -34.50 -32.38 -8.99
C LEU A 28 -33.98 -33.38 -7.97
N ALA A 29 -33.38 -32.88 -6.89
CA ALA A 29 -32.90 -33.73 -5.80
C ALA A 29 -34.05 -34.59 -5.27
N THR A 30 -33.90 -35.91 -5.37
CA THR A 30 -34.91 -36.92 -5.00
C THR A 30 -34.91 -37.25 -3.51
N ALA A 31 -34.13 -36.54 -2.70
CA ALA A 31 -34.04 -36.77 -1.26
C ALA A 31 -34.41 -35.51 -0.45
N PRO A 32 -35.24 -35.63 0.60
CA PRO A 32 -35.52 -34.54 1.51
C PRO A 32 -34.26 -34.14 2.29
N LEU A 33 -34.00 -32.84 2.40
CA LEU A 33 -32.85 -32.23 3.09
C LEU A 33 -32.79 -32.59 4.59
N SER A 34 -33.85 -33.15 5.15
CA SER A 34 -33.98 -33.51 6.57
C SER A 34 -33.32 -34.84 6.96
N GLY A 35 -32.72 -35.59 6.01
CA GLY A 35 -32.10 -36.88 6.26
C GLY A 35 -30.62 -37.01 5.86
N ALA A 36 -30.03 -36.01 5.20
CA ALA A 36 -28.60 -35.99 4.94
C ALA A 36 -27.88 -35.51 6.22
N SER A 37 -27.02 -36.35 6.80
CA SER A 37 -26.02 -35.89 7.75
C SER A 37 -25.21 -34.77 7.08
N GLU A 38 -25.47 -33.52 7.48
CA GLU A 38 -24.80 -32.27 7.10
C GLU A 38 -24.05 -32.31 5.75
N ILE A 39 -24.72 -32.01 4.63
CA ILE A 39 -23.97 -31.57 3.44
C ILE A 39 -23.32 -30.24 3.82
N GLN A 40 -22.02 -30.26 4.06
CA GLN A 40 -21.26 -29.06 4.39
C GLN A 40 -21.11 -28.20 3.13
N ILE A 41 -22.01 -27.23 2.94
CA ILE A 41 -21.98 -26.31 1.80
C ILE A 41 -20.87 -25.28 2.03
N PHE A 42 -19.69 -25.51 1.45
CA PHE A 42 -18.58 -24.58 1.52
C PHE A 42 -18.84 -23.32 0.68
N PRO A 43 -18.58 -22.11 1.20
CA PRO A 43 -18.74 -20.88 0.43
C PRO A 43 -17.63 -20.74 -0.63
N ASN A 44 -17.97 -20.10 -1.74
CA ASN A 44 -17.07 -19.76 -2.83
C ASN A 44 -16.46 -18.36 -2.62
N ILE A 45 -15.14 -18.27 -2.75
CA ILE A 45 -14.38 -17.03 -2.69
C ILE A 45 -13.59 -16.90 -4.00
N LEU A 46 -13.84 -15.84 -4.77
CA LEU A 46 -13.00 -15.48 -5.91
C LEU A 46 -12.14 -14.28 -5.53
N PHE A 47 -10.82 -14.47 -5.51
CA PHE A 47 -9.89 -13.34 -5.35
C PHE A 47 -9.55 -12.76 -6.72
N VAL A 48 -9.73 -11.45 -6.87
CA VAL A 48 -9.42 -10.69 -8.08
C VAL A 48 -8.28 -9.73 -7.78
N LEU A 49 -7.12 -9.98 -8.38
CA LEU A 49 -5.93 -9.16 -8.20
C LEU A 49 -5.83 -8.09 -9.30
N ASP A 50 -5.62 -6.84 -8.89
CA ASP A 50 -5.15 -5.80 -9.79
C ASP A 50 -3.69 -6.04 -10.18
N ASP A 51 -3.50 -6.27 -11.48
CA ASP A 51 -2.22 -6.37 -12.17
C ASP A 51 -2.12 -5.29 -13.26
N SER A 52 -2.63 -4.08 -13.01
CA SER A 52 -2.36 -2.91 -13.84
C SER A 52 -0.94 -2.40 -13.66
N GLY A 53 -0.43 -1.63 -14.64
CA GLY A 53 0.95 -1.09 -14.60
C GLY A 53 1.24 -0.20 -13.39
N SER A 54 0.23 0.48 -12.83
CA SER A 54 0.36 1.29 -11.60
C SER A 54 0.75 0.47 -10.38
N MET A 55 0.48 -0.84 -10.39
CA MET A 55 0.88 -1.74 -9.31
C MET A 55 2.40 -1.90 -9.17
N ASN A 56 3.19 -1.44 -10.16
CA ASN A 56 4.65 -1.43 -10.08
C ASN A 56 5.22 -0.24 -9.30
N LEU A 57 4.38 0.72 -8.89
CA LEU A 57 4.82 1.95 -8.25
C LEU A 57 5.19 1.76 -6.77
N ASP A 58 6.14 2.57 -6.28
CA ASP A 58 6.61 2.65 -4.89
C ASP A 58 5.95 3.78 -4.08
N ALA A 59 4.83 4.28 -4.59
CA ALA A 59 4.06 5.36 -4.01
C ALA A 59 2.58 4.99 -3.93
N LEU A 60 1.87 5.31 -2.85
CA LEU A 60 0.41 5.22 -2.77
C LEU A 60 -0.12 6.26 -1.76
N PRO A 61 -1.14 7.08 -2.08
CA PRO A 61 -1.77 7.28 -3.39
C PRO A 61 -0.86 7.93 -4.45
N ASP A 62 -1.37 8.10 -5.68
CA ASP A 62 -0.61 8.64 -6.82
C ASP A 62 0.04 10.00 -6.57
N TRP A 63 -0.53 10.84 -5.70
CA TRP A 63 0.05 12.13 -5.33
C TRP A 63 1.45 12.02 -4.69
N ALA A 64 1.82 10.83 -4.21
CA ALA A 64 3.09 10.61 -3.56
C ALA A 64 4.24 10.39 -4.57
N LEU A 65 3.90 10.18 -5.85
CA LEU A 65 4.88 10.06 -6.92
C LEU A 65 5.66 11.36 -7.10
N GLY A 66 6.99 11.23 -7.19
CA GLY A 66 7.89 12.38 -7.36
C GLY A 66 7.96 13.34 -6.17
N ALA A 67 7.33 12.99 -5.04
CA ALA A 67 7.40 13.81 -3.84
C ALA A 67 8.85 13.94 -3.33
N PRO A 68 9.23 15.07 -2.73
CA PRO A 68 10.56 15.22 -2.13
C PRO A 68 10.79 14.15 -1.07
N LEU A 69 12.04 13.77 -0.84
CA LEU A 69 12.41 12.64 0.03
C LEU A 69 11.68 12.61 1.39
N TYR A 70 11.52 13.77 2.03
CA TYR A 70 10.89 13.89 3.35
C TYR A 70 9.37 13.61 3.36
N ARG A 71 8.74 13.59 2.17
CA ARG A 71 7.35 13.16 1.94
C ARG A 71 7.30 11.77 1.34
N GLY A 72 8.10 11.49 0.30
CA GLY A 72 8.09 10.20 -0.38
C GLY A 72 8.51 9.02 0.50
N ARG A 73 9.37 9.25 1.50
CA ARG A 73 9.81 8.25 2.50
C ARG A 73 9.09 8.40 3.85
N ASN A 74 7.93 9.03 3.87
CA ASN A 74 7.09 9.23 5.05
C ASN A 74 5.78 8.47 4.88
N SER A 75 5.52 7.48 5.73
CA SER A 75 4.32 6.63 5.64
C SER A 75 3.00 7.38 5.84
N GLY A 76 3.03 8.55 6.49
CA GLY A 76 1.87 9.42 6.61
C GLY A 76 1.52 10.20 5.32
N PHE A 77 2.40 10.21 4.32
CA PHE A 77 2.18 10.85 3.01
C PHE A 77 2.17 9.83 1.86
N ASN A 78 3.09 8.86 1.92
CA ASN A 78 3.19 7.73 1.02
C ASN A 78 2.94 6.42 1.80
N GLY A 79 1.76 5.81 1.66
CA GLY A 79 1.39 4.57 2.33
C GLY A 79 2.23 3.33 1.97
N ILE A 80 3.02 3.36 0.89
CA ILE A 80 3.98 2.29 0.56
C ILE A 80 5.32 2.46 1.29
N ALA A 81 5.64 3.69 1.74
CA ALA A 81 6.87 3.92 2.49
C ALA A 81 6.88 3.14 3.81
N TYR A 82 8.07 2.80 4.29
CA TYR A 82 8.25 2.09 5.55
C TYR A 82 7.52 2.82 6.70
N ASN A 83 6.67 2.08 7.40
CA ASN A 83 6.00 2.55 8.61
C ASN A 83 6.59 1.83 9.83
N PRO A 84 7.33 2.54 10.72
CA PRO A 84 7.93 1.91 11.90
C PRO A 84 6.90 1.36 12.90
N SER A 85 5.61 1.71 12.73
CA SER A 85 4.51 1.20 13.55
C SER A 85 3.94 -0.13 13.05
N VAL A 86 4.38 -0.61 11.89
CA VAL A 86 3.92 -1.85 11.28
C VAL A 86 5.02 -2.91 11.40
N LEU A 87 4.62 -4.12 11.80
CA LEU A 87 5.48 -5.30 11.71
C LEU A 87 5.34 -5.93 10.31
N TYR A 88 6.40 -5.87 9.52
CA TYR A 88 6.50 -6.47 8.20
C TYR A 88 6.99 -7.90 8.31
N SER A 89 6.11 -8.84 8.00
CA SER A 89 6.43 -10.28 7.98
C SER A 89 6.78 -10.73 6.56
N ALA A 90 7.62 -11.75 6.42
CA ALA A 90 7.74 -12.47 5.16
C ALA A 90 6.37 -13.04 4.73
N PRO A 91 6.10 -13.20 3.42
CA PRO A 91 4.87 -13.80 2.96
C PRO A 91 4.65 -15.21 3.49
N SER A 92 3.39 -15.63 3.57
CA SER A 92 3.07 -17.05 3.70
C SER A 92 3.18 -17.74 2.36
N TYR A 93 3.70 -18.96 2.36
CA TYR A 93 3.76 -19.82 1.20
C TYR A 93 3.65 -21.28 1.64
N PHE A 94 3.25 -22.16 0.74
CA PHE A 94 2.89 -23.54 1.07
C PHE A 94 3.47 -24.52 0.06
N THR A 95 3.68 -25.75 0.49
CA THR A 95 4.00 -26.89 -0.39
C THR A 95 2.72 -27.49 -0.96
N ALA A 96 2.84 -28.39 -1.94
CA ALA A 96 1.70 -29.16 -2.48
C ALA A 96 1.01 -30.04 -1.42
N THR A 97 1.69 -30.35 -0.32
CA THR A 97 1.13 -31.10 0.83
C THR A 97 0.46 -30.19 1.86
N GLY A 98 0.44 -28.88 1.64
CA GLY A 98 -0.26 -27.90 2.49
C GLY A 98 0.56 -27.50 3.73
N LEU A 99 1.81 -27.94 3.82
CA LEU A 99 2.75 -27.49 4.85
C LEU A 99 3.31 -26.12 4.50
N ALA A 100 3.62 -25.30 5.51
CA ALA A 100 4.25 -24.00 5.29
C ALA A 100 5.65 -24.19 4.68
N ASP A 101 5.95 -23.40 3.64
CA ASP A 101 7.28 -23.28 3.04
C ASP A 101 7.89 -21.93 3.42
N THR A 102 8.87 -21.96 4.33
CA THR A 102 9.58 -20.78 4.82
C THR A 102 10.91 -20.55 4.09
N THR A 103 11.22 -21.37 3.08
CA THR A 103 12.52 -21.37 2.39
C THR A 103 12.48 -20.63 1.06
N THR A 104 11.34 -20.69 0.35
CA THR A 104 11.20 -20.00 -0.94
C THR A 104 11.13 -18.48 -0.78
N TYR A 105 10.47 -18.00 0.28
CA TYR A 105 10.36 -16.57 0.60
C TYR A 105 10.73 -16.33 2.07
N PRO A 106 12.03 -16.40 2.40
CA PRO A 106 12.48 -16.33 3.78
C PRO A 106 12.38 -14.91 4.35
N GLY A 107 12.27 -14.82 5.68
CA GLY A 107 12.52 -13.56 6.37
C GLY A 107 13.90 -13.00 6.02
N GLN A 108 14.08 -11.70 6.22
CA GLN A 108 15.38 -11.04 6.04
C GLN A 108 16.00 -10.79 7.40
N THR A 109 16.98 -11.62 7.77
CA THR A 109 17.79 -11.46 8.98
C THR A 109 19.23 -11.08 8.65
N SER A 110 20.00 -10.61 9.64
CA SER A 110 21.41 -10.27 9.48
C SER A 110 22.21 -11.45 8.94
N LEU A 111 21.88 -12.67 9.36
CA LEU A 111 22.56 -13.88 8.91
C LEU A 111 22.24 -14.18 7.44
N GLU A 112 20.96 -14.14 7.07
CA GLU A 112 20.49 -14.47 5.72
C GLU A 112 20.92 -13.43 4.68
N SER A 113 21.12 -12.17 5.10
CA SER A 113 21.39 -11.07 4.18
C SER A 113 22.84 -10.55 4.24
N ASN A 114 23.81 -11.39 4.65
CA ASN A 114 25.23 -11.03 4.79
C ASN A 114 25.44 -9.72 5.57
N ALA A 115 25.00 -9.69 6.84
CA ALA A 115 25.03 -8.51 7.70
C ALA A 115 24.42 -7.28 7.03
N TRP A 116 23.20 -7.45 6.50
CA TRP A 116 22.42 -6.40 5.79
C TRP A 116 23.02 -5.88 4.48
N ALA A 117 24.14 -6.44 4.01
CA ALA A 117 24.79 -6.03 2.76
C ALA A 117 24.14 -6.62 1.49
N ALA A 118 23.35 -7.70 1.64
CA ALA A 118 22.76 -8.43 0.54
C ALA A 118 21.30 -8.81 0.82
N VAL A 119 20.47 -7.84 1.20
CA VAL A 119 19.02 -8.04 1.37
C VAL A 119 18.36 -8.27 0.01
N ILE A 120 17.36 -9.13 -0.05
CA ILE A 120 16.59 -9.37 -1.28
C ILE A 120 15.99 -8.05 -1.78
N LYS A 121 16.26 -7.71 -3.05
CA LYS A 121 15.73 -6.46 -3.65
C LYS A 121 14.23 -6.58 -3.98
N ASP A 122 13.81 -7.70 -4.53
CA ASP A 122 12.41 -7.99 -4.87
C ASP A 122 12.15 -9.46 -4.58
N GLY A 123 11.29 -9.73 -3.61
CA GLY A 123 10.96 -11.07 -3.15
C GLY A 123 10.12 -11.91 -4.11
N TYR A 124 9.45 -11.31 -5.10
CA TYR A 124 8.50 -12.02 -6.00
C TYR A 124 8.95 -12.12 -7.46
N ASN A 125 9.82 -11.20 -7.86
CA ASN A 125 10.86 -11.32 -8.87
C ASN A 125 10.55 -11.68 -10.35
N ARG A 126 11.01 -10.79 -11.26
CA ARG A 126 11.49 -11.13 -12.62
C ARG A 126 12.91 -10.56 -12.96
N GLN A 127 13.64 -9.92 -12.02
CA GLN A 127 14.99 -9.35 -12.24
C GLN A 127 15.83 -9.29 -10.93
N ALA A 128 16.17 -10.43 -10.32
CA ALA A 128 16.75 -10.44 -8.97
C ALA A 128 18.13 -9.79 -8.91
N GLY A 129 18.33 -9.00 -7.87
CA GLY A 129 19.61 -8.60 -7.30
C GLY A 129 19.46 -8.43 -5.79
N SER A 130 20.54 -8.08 -5.11
CA SER A 130 20.49 -7.71 -3.70
C SER A 130 20.60 -6.19 -3.53
N ILE A 131 20.23 -5.69 -2.35
CA ILE A 131 20.43 -4.30 -1.94
C ILE A 131 21.19 -4.26 -0.61
N ASP A 132 22.18 -3.37 -0.52
CA ASP A 132 22.89 -3.09 0.72
C ASP A 132 22.10 -2.06 1.53
N LEU A 133 21.60 -2.46 2.70
CA LEU A 133 20.78 -1.60 3.56
C LEU A 133 21.57 -0.87 4.64
N ARG A 134 22.84 -1.22 4.87
CA ARG A 134 23.67 -0.64 5.96
C ARG A 134 23.76 0.88 5.92
N ARG A 135 23.54 1.47 4.75
CA ARG A 135 23.53 2.93 4.51
C ARG A 135 22.33 3.40 3.68
N ASN A 136 21.28 2.58 3.58
CA ASN A 136 20.09 2.85 2.78
C ASN A 136 18.77 2.59 3.55
N ALA A 137 18.84 2.25 4.84
CA ALA A 137 17.70 2.08 5.70
C ALA A 137 17.37 3.38 6.46
N PHE A 138 16.28 4.04 6.07
CA PHE A 138 15.83 5.27 6.72
C PHE A 138 14.36 5.55 6.40
N TYR A 139 13.72 6.35 7.23
CA TYR A 139 12.35 6.79 7.02
C TYR A 139 12.12 8.16 7.63
N TYR A 140 11.02 8.80 7.24
CA TYR A 140 10.57 10.05 7.84
C TYR A 140 9.26 9.88 8.59
N THR A 141 9.10 10.70 9.61
CA THR A 141 7.86 10.84 10.36
C THR A 141 7.50 12.30 10.47
N THR A 142 6.22 12.61 10.34
CA THR A 142 5.71 13.94 10.66
C THR A 142 5.43 14.00 12.15
N ILE A 143 5.96 15.02 12.82
CA ILE A 143 5.55 15.40 14.16
C ILE A 143 4.48 16.47 14.02
N ALA A 144 3.27 16.19 14.52
CA ALA A 144 2.17 17.13 14.48
C ALA A 144 2.54 18.43 15.19
N GLY A 145 2.38 19.56 14.49
CA GLY A 145 2.35 20.89 15.10
C GLY A 145 1.00 21.56 15.00
N GLU A 146 0.00 20.86 14.46
CA GLU A 146 -1.40 21.28 14.42
C GLU A 146 -2.26 20.17 15.01
N TYR A 147 -3.28 20.57 15.77
CA TYR A 147 -4.31 19.67 16.25
C TYR A 147 -5.69 20.24 15.87
N CYS A 148 -6.62 19.36 15.53
CA CYS A 148 -7.92 19.69 14.97
C CYS A 148 -9.06 19.23 15.87
N ALA A 149 -10.20 19.90 15.74
CA ALA A 149 -11.40 19.62 16.52
C ALA A 149 -12.04 18.25 16.19
N ASP A 150 -11.88 17.80 14.95
CA ASP A 150 -12.41 16.53 14.44
C ASP A 150 -11.47 15.88 13.41
N GLN A 151 -11.80 14.65 13.02
CA GLN A 151 -11.05 13.89 12.00
C GLN A 151 -11.19 14.48 10.58
N ALA A 152 -12.10 15.43 10.33
CA ALA A 152 -12.18 16.10 9.03
C ALA A 152 -11.06 17.14 8.86
N LEU A 153 -10.34 17.48 9.94
CA LEU A 153 -9.18 18.38 9.96
C LEU A 153 -9.45 19.76 9.35
N ARG A 154 -10.68 20.26 9.51
CA ARG A 154 -11.12 21.54 8.93
C ARG A 154 -10.82 22.74 9.83
N LYS A 155 -10.95 22.55 11.14
CA LYS A 155 -10.70 23.54 12.17
C LYS A 155 -9.56 23.06 13.04
N CYS A 156 -8.43 23.74 12.97
CA CYS A 156 -7.18 23.32 13.60
C CYS A 156 -6.43 24.51 14.17
N GLN A 157 -5.66 24.25 15.22
CA GLN A 157 -4.80 25.23 15.86
C GLN A 157 -3.36 24.71 15.97
N ALA A 158 -2.40 25.61 15.92
CA ALA A 158 -1.00 25.26 16.17
C ALA A 158 -0.85 24.83 17.64
N ALA A 159 -0.33 23.62 17.86
CA ALA A 159 -0.12 23.04 19.18
C ALA A 159 0.91 21.89 19.09
N SER A 160 1.63 21.65 20.18
CA SER A 160 2.58 20.54 20.30
C SER A 160 1.98 19.26 20.90
N ALA A 161 0.72 19.31 21.33
CA ALA A 161 -0.01 18.19 21.92
C ALA A 161 -1.52 18.35 21.75
N ALA A 162 -2.25 17.23 21.91
CA ALA A 162 -3.70 17.19 21.90
C ALA A 162 -4.30 17.95 23.09
N SER A 163 -5.49 18.52 22.88
CA SER A 163 -6.32 19.15 23.92
C SER A 163 -7.74 18.61 23.88
N SER A 164 -8.59 18.95 24.85
CA SER A 164 -10.01 18.57 24.82
C SER A 164 -10.73 19.07 23.56
N ASP A 165 -10.39 20.28 23.12
CA ASP A 165 -11.08 20.96 22.03
C ASP A 165 -10.48 20.63 20.66
N HIS A 166 -9.21 20.20 20.66
CA HIS A 166 -8.48 19.78 19.47
C HIS A 166 -7.71 18.49 19.77
N PRO A 167 -8.39 17.32 19.81
CA PRO A 167 -7.74 16.07 20.17
C PRO A 167 -7.03 15.37 19.00
N TYR A 168 -7.31 15.76 17.75
CA TYR A 168 -6.84 15.03 16.56
C TYR A 168 -5.57 15.65 15.96
N PRO A 169 -4.43 14.93 15.88
CA PRO A 169 -3.20 15.44 15.26
C PRO A 169 -3.36 15.60 13.74
N ALA A 170 -2.93 16.74 13.19
CA ALA A 170 -2.90 17.00 11.75
C ALA A 170 -1.50 16.77 11.16
N ASN A 171 -1.19 15.51 10.86
CA ASN A 171 0.09 15.12 10.23
C ASN A 171 0.14 15.44 8.72
N LEU A 172 -1.02 15.46 8.06
CA LEU A 172 -1.20 15.84 6.66
C LEU A 172 -2.61 16.42 6.48
N ARG A 173 -2.69 17.58 5.82
CA ARG A 173 -3.95 18.18 5.39
C ARG A 173 -3.84 18.57 3.92
N TRP A 174 -4.97 18.74 3.27
CA TRP A 174 -5.07 19.22 1.90
C TRP A 174 -5.79 20.55 1.89
N CYS A 175 -5.17 21.56 1.29
CA CYS A 175 -5.66 22.93 1.25
C CYS A 175 -6.17 23.31 -0.14
N ASN A 176 -7.11 24.26 -0.16
CA ASN A 176 -7.71 24.80 -1.37
C ASN A 176 -6.83 25.77 -2.16
N SER A 177 -5.69 26.20 -1.58
CA SER A 177 -4.70 27.06 -2.23
C SER A 177 -3.29 26.76 -1.72
N ALA A 178 -2.27 27.17 -2.49
CA ALA A 178 -0.88 27.03 -2.10
C ALA A 178 -0.55 27.90 -0.88
N GLU A 179 -1.11 29.12 -0.84
CA GLU A 179 -0.93 30.07 0.26
C GLU A 179 -1.47 29.49 1.58
N ALA A 180 -2.65 28.86 1.55
CA ALA A 180 -3.21 28.19 2.73
C ALA A 180 -2.35 26.98 3.17
N ALA A 181 -1.76 26.24 2.22
CA ALA A 181 -0.87 25.14 2.55
C ALA A 181 0.43 25.61 3.23
N LEU A 182 0.91 26.80 2.89
CA LEU A 182 2.17 27.37 3.40
C LEU A 182 1.97 28.30 4.61
N ALA A 183 0.76 28.80 4.88
CA ALA A 183 0.50 29.74 5.96
C ALA A 183 0.83 29.18 7.36
N ALA A 184 1.18 30.05 8.32
CA ALA A 184 1.31 29.63 9.72
C ALA A 184 -0.04 29.18 10.30
N THR A 185 -1.09 29.95 10.01
CA THR A 185 -2.46 29.70 10.45
C THR A 185 -3.42 29.97 9.28
N PRO A 186 -3.84 28.95 8.51
CA PRO A 186 -4.84 29.14 7.47
C PRO A 186 -6.24 29.37 8.07
N ALA A 187 -7.16 29.94 7.29
CA ALA A 187 -8.55 30.10 7.71
C ALA A 187 -9.24 28.73 7.94
N ASP A 188 -10.21 28.68 8.86
CA ASP A 188 -11.03 27.50 9.08
C ASP A 188 -11.70 27.04 7.79
N GLY A 189 -11.62 25.73 7.52
CA GLY A 189 -12.15 25.12 6.30
C GLY A 189 -11.28 25.30 5.05
N ALA A 190 -10.21 26.10 5.07
CA ALA A 190 -9.30 26.24 3.94
C ALA A 190 -8.50 24.96 3.67
N CYS A 191 -8.32 24.12 4.69
CA CYS A 191 -7.72 22.79 4.57
C CYS A 191 -8.59 21.73 5.25
N ARG A 192 -8.39 20.46 4.88
CA ARG A 192 -9.13 19.30 5.41
C ARG A 192 -8.34 18.00 5.29
N ALA A 193 -8.88 16.90 5.80
CA ALA A 193 -8.23 15.58 5.79
C ALA A 193 -8.13 14.96 4.39
N THR A 194 -9.12 15.19 3.52
CA THR A 194 -9.23 14.52 2.22
C THR A 194 -8.76 15.39 1.07
N GLN A 195 -7.90 14.81 0.24
CA GLN A 195 -7.59 15.32 -1.09
C GLN A 195 -8.80 15.02 -1.99
N THR A 196 -9.23 15.99 -2.81
CA THR A 196 -10.15 15.70 -3.92
C THR A 196 -9.71 16.46 -5.17
N ASP A 197 -10.29 16.04 -6.30
CA ASP A 197 -9.72 16.09 -7.64
C ASP A 197 -9.26 17.45 -8.18
N THR A 198 -9.70 18.59 -7.63
CA THR A 198 -9.25 19.90 -8.14
C THR A 198 -9.05 20.99 -7.09
N THR A 199 -9.91 21.09 -6.08
CA THR A 199 -9.85 22.20 -5.11
C THR A 199 -8.81 21.94 -4.03
N TYR A 200 -8.95 20.87 -3.25
CA TYR A 200 -8.08 20.59 -2.11
C TYR A 200 -6.93 19.69 -2.53
N LYS A 201 -5.99 20.26 -3.28
CA LYS A 201 -4.83 19.54 -3.85
C LYS A 201 -3.48 19.98 -3.29
N HIS A 202 -3.45 21.02 -2.46
CA HIS A 202 -2.22 21.55 -1.92
C HIS A 202 -1.89 20.89 -0.58
N ALA A 203 -0.90 20.00 -0.55
CA ALA A 203 -0.50 19.33 0.68
C ALA A 203 0.09 20.30 1.70
N ARG A 204 -0.49 20.31 2.90
CA ARG A 204 0.01 21.00 4.08
C ARG A 204 0.69 20.00 5.00
N THR A 205 2.01 20.08 5.04
CA THR A 205 2.88 19.37 5.98
C THR A 205 3.99 20.34 6.42
N PRO A 206 4.58 20.15 7.61
CA PRO A 206 5.83 20.81 7.93
C PRO A 206 6.94 20.43 6.94
N GLU A 207 8.01 21.21 6.96
CA GLU A 207 9.23 21.00 6.18
C GLU A 207 10.45 20.86 7.11
N PRO A 208 11.49 20.12 6.69
CA PRO A 208 12.73 20.01 7.46
C PRO A 208 13.36 21.38 7.74
N HIS A 209 13.87 21.58 8.96
CA HIS A 209 14.61 22.79 9.30
C HIS A 209 15.96 22.81 8.57
N SER A 210 16.36 23.98 8.10
CA SER A 210 17.63 24.15 7.39
C SER A 210 18.43 25.33 7.91
N SER A 211 19.72 25.33 7.60
CA SER A 211 20.69 26.41 7.86
C SER A 211 21.44 26.68 6.56
N GLN A 212 21.83 27.93 6.32
CA GLN A 212 22.57 28.32 5.13
C GLN A 212 24.00 28.70 5.51
N LEU A 213 24.98 28.22 4.74
CA LEU A 213 26.36 28.67 4.77
C LEU A 213 26.62 29.50 3.51
N THR A 214 26.77 30.80 3.65
CA THR A 214 27.08 31.70 2.54
C THR A 214 28.59 31.88 2.43
N ILE A 215 29.18 31.43 1.32
CA ILE A 215 30.63 31.49 1.09
C ILE A 215 30.96 32.78 0.32
N ALA A 216 31.47 33.78 1.03
CA ALA A 216 31.93 35.04 0.42
C ALA A 216 33.38 34.93 -0.06
N VAL A 217 34.25 34.26 0.71
CA VAL A 217 35.66 34.06 0.37
C VAL A 217 36.03 32.60 0.64
N ALA A 218 36.57 31.93 -0.38
CA ALA A 218 37.03 30.56 -0.27
C ALA A 218 38.29 30.42 0.62
N GLY A 219 38.59 29.20 1.02
CA GLY A 219 39.75 28.87 1.84
C GLY A 219 39.64 27.43 2.34
N SER A 220 39.71 27.21 3.65
CA SER A 220 39.61 25.89 4.25
C SER A 220 38.49 25.82 5.29
N VAL A 221 37.89 24.64 5.43
CA VAL A 221 36.95 24.30 6.50
C VAL A 221 37.38 22.97 7.08
N SER A 222 37.78 22.96 8.36
CA SER A 222 38.26 21.76 9.05
C SER A 222 37.23 21.14 9.98
N SER A 223 36.17 21.88 10.33
CA SER A 223 35.11 21.40 11.21
C SER A 223 33.82 22.19 10.98
N ILE A 224 32.70 21.49 10.98
CA ILE A 224 31.35 22.07 11.06
C ILE A 224 30.60 21.31 12.15
N LYS A 225 30.30 21.98 13.26
CA LYS A 225 29.58 21.39 14.38
C LYS A 225 28.17 21.92 14.52
N VAL A 226 27.23 21.04 14.82
CA VAL A 226 25.86 21.39 15.20
C VAL A 226 25.58 20.75 16.55
N ASP A 227 25.21 21.55 17.54
CA ASP A 227 25.04 21.11 18.94
C ASP A 227 26.27 20.35 19.48
N GLY A 228 27.47 20.79 19.08
CA GLY A 228 28.75 20.20 19.47
C GLY A 228 29.17 18.94 18.70
N GLN A 229 28.30 18.37 17.87
CA GLN A 229 28.58 17.18 17.07
C GLN A 229 29.13 17.55 15.70
N GLU A 230 30.22 16.91 15.30
CA GLU A 230 30.82 17.07 13.96
C GLU A 230 29.92 16.45 12.87
N ILE A 231 29.64 17.24 11.83
CA ILE A 231 28.85 16.81 10.67
C ILE A 231 29.67 16.75 9.37
N LEU A 232 30.95 17.12 9.42
CA LEU A 232 31.85 17.08 8.28
C LEU A 232 32.73 15.82 8.33
N SER A 233 32.73 15.00 7.28
CA SER A 233 33.52 13.76 7.26
C SER A 233 35.04 13.99 7.20
N THR A 234 35.48 15.11 6.61
CA THR A 234 36.90 15.40 6.36
C THR A 234 37.16 16.91 6.25
N SER A 235 38.40 17.33 6.48
CA SER A 235 38.82 18.72 6.23
C SER A 235 38.86 19.02 4.74
N ILE A 236 38.41 20.22 4.35
CA ILE A 236 38.30 20.66 2.96
C ILE A 236 39.13 21.92 2.74
N THR A 237 39.75 22.04 1.57
CA THR A 237 40.39 23.29 1.14
C THR A 237 40.13 23.51 -0.34
N SER A 238 39.69 24.72 -0.69
CA SER A 238 39.46 25.14 -2.07
C SER A 238 39.73 26.63 -2.23
N LYS A 239 40.22 27.01 -3.40
CA LYS A 239 40.45 28.42 -3.76
C LYS A 239 39.23 29.07 -4.44
N GLN A 240 38.18 28.29 -4.73
CA GLN A 240 36.99 28.75 -5.45
C GLN A 240 35.74 28.55 -4.58
N PRO A 241 34.90 29.59 -4.37
CA PRO A 241 33.72 29.48 -3.51
C PRO A 241 32.77 28.37 -3.93
N ALA A 242 32.50 28.22 -5.23
CA ALA A 242 31.61 27.17 -5.74
C ALA A 242 32.16 25.76 -5.48
N ALA A 243 33.46 25.54 -5.75
CA ALA A 243 34.08 24.25 -5.47
C ALA A 243 34.17 23.96 -3.96
N LEU A 244 34.35 25.00 -3.12
CA LEU A 244 34.28 24.85 -1.67
C LEU A 244 32.88 24.42 -1.23
N ALA A 245 31.82 25.01 -1.79
CA ALA A 245 30.44 24.62 -1.50
C ALA A 245 30.18 23.15 -1.85
N THR A 246 30.55 22.71 -3.05
CA THR A 246 30.39 21.31 -3.49
C THR A 246 31.14 20.34 -2.58
N SER A 247 32.40 20.61 -2.25
CA SER A 247 33.15 19.74 -1.34
C SER A 247 32.57 19.71 0.08
N ILE A 248 31.99 20.81 0.58
CA ILE A 248 31.27 20.80 1.87
C ILE A 248 30.04 19.91 1.78
N VAL A 249 29.27 20.00 0.69
CA VAL A 249 28.09 19.15 0.48
C VAL A 249 28.48 17.69 0.42
N GLU A 250 29.48 17.33 -0.39
CA GLU A 250 29.99 15.95 -0.48
C GLU A 250 30.40 15.40 0.88
N ALA A 251 31.11 16.21 1.69
CA ALA A 251 31.58 15.78 3.01
C ALA A 251 30.47 15.61 4.04
N ILE A 252 29.39 16.42 3.99
CA ILE A 252 28.20 16.27 4.85
C ILE A 252 27.36 15.07 4.38
N GLU A 253 27.09 14.97 3.07
CA GLU A 253 26.31 13.88 2.48
C GLU A 253 26.97 12.52 2.67
N ALA A 254 28.30 12.46 2.78
CA ALA A 254 29.03 11.26 3.15
C ALA A 254 28.64 10.70 4.53
N CYS A 255 28.04 11.51 5.41
CA CYS A 255 27.64 11.12 6.77
C CYS A 255 26.14 10.90 6.94
N LYS A 256 25.33 11.14 5.90
CA LYS A 256 23.87 11.16 6.02
C LYS A 256 23.26 9.85 6.52
N PHE A 257 23.80 8.71 6.11
CA PHE A 257 23.28 7.38 6.44
C PHE A 257 24.30 6.46 7.13
N GLY A 258 25.32 7.04 7.77
CA GLY A 258 26.33 6.29 8.52
C GLY A 258 27.53 7.16 8.83
N LEU A 259 28.18 6.92 9.96
CA LEU A 259 29.35 7.70 10.39
C LEU A 259 30.55 7.40 9.47
N VAL A 260 31.18 8.46 8.95
CA VAL A 260 32.36 8.39 8.09
C VAL A 260 33.36 9.44 8.52
N GLY A 261 34.63 9.03 8.60
CA GLY A 261 35.72 9.94 8.96
C GLY A 261 35.47 10.60 10.32
N ASN A 262 35.42 11.92 10.32
CA ASN A 262 35.29 12.72 11.54
C ASN A 262 33.85 12.86 12.05
N CYS A 263 32.84 12.41 11.30
CA CYS A 263 31.45 12.61 11.66
C CYS A 263 31.08 11.90 12.97
N GLN A 264 30.32 12.60 13.80
CA GLN A 264 29.86 12.11 15.10
C GLN A 264 28.33 11.89 15.14
N VAL A 265 27.63 12.33 14.09
CA VAL A 265 26.17 12.21 13.98
C VAL A 265 25.77 11.97 12.52
N VAL A 266 24.68 11.21 12.34
CA VAL A 266 24.08 10.91 11.02
C VAL A 266 22.84 11.77 10.75
N GLY A 267 22.34 11.73 9.52
CA GLY A 267 21.05 12.28 9.13
C GLY A 267 21.04 13.75 8.71
N TYR A 268 22.13 14.49 8.92
CA TYR A 268 22.29 15.78 8.25
C TYR A 268 22.47 15.55 6.76
N ARG A 269 21.84 16.42 5.98
CA ARG A 269 21.97 16.47 4.53
C ARG A 269 22.38 17.84 4.07
N ALA A 270 22.92 17.94 2.87
CA ALA A 270 23.30 19.21 2.29
C ALA A 270 23.02 19.27 0.79
N SER A 271 22.80 20.48 0.30
CA SER A 271 22.72 20.82 -1.12
C SER A 271 23.27 22.21 -1.33
N GLU A 272 23.83 22.52 -2.48
CA GLU A 272 24.40 23.82 -2.81
C GLU A 272 23.73 24.50 -4.01
N ALA A 273 23.67 25.83 -3.94
CA ALA A 273 23.35 26.68 -5.08
C ALA A 273 23.99 28.06 -4.87
N ASN A 274 24.57 28.65 -5.93
CA ASN A 274 25.07 30.03 -5.90
C ASN A 274 26.01 30.36 -4.72
N ASN A 275 27.00 29.50 -4.45
CA ASN A 275 27.94 29.61 -3.30
C ASN A 275 27.27 29.55 -1.91
N VAL A 276 26.04 29.06 -1.83
CA VAL A 276 25.32 28.82 -0.57
C VAL A 276 25.13 27.33 -0.38
N VAL A 277 25.61 26.80 0.74
CA VAL A 277 25.31 25.43 1.18
C VAL A 277 24.10 25.47 2.08
N THR A 278 23.03 24.77 1.72
CA THR A 278 21.85 24.55 2.57
C THR A 278 22.02 23.22 3.30
N ILE A 279 22.23 23.29 4.61
CA ILE A 279 22.28 22.14 5.51
C ILE A 279 20.86 21.86 6.00
N ILE A 280 20.38 20.64 5.84
CA ILE A 280 19.07 20.17 6.29
C ILE A 280 19.27 19.30 7.53
N ALA A 281 18.60 19.64 8.63
CA ALA A 281 18.67 18.89 9.88
C ALA A 281 17.79 17.62 9.85
N PRO A 282 18.18 16.55 10.56
CA PRO A 282 17.37 15.33 10.67
C PRO A 282 16.13 15.47 11.56
N ALA A 283 16.03 16.53 12.36
CA ALA A 283 14.88 16.87 13.18
C ALA A 283 14.86 18.39 13.40
N ALA A 284 13.75 18.93 13.91
CA ALA A 284 13.58 20.34 14.19
C ALA A 284 14.72 20.83 15.09
N ARG A 285 15.36 21.90 14.62
CA ARG A 285 16.35 22.68 15.37
C ARG A 285 15.98 24.13 15.22
N GLU A 286 15.79 24.81 16.34
CA GLU A 286 15.52 26.24 16.33
C GLU A 286 16.65 26.96 17.04
N ASN A 287 17.10 28.07 16.44
CA ASN A 287 18.10 28.96 17.02
C ASN A 287 19.49 28.34 17.27
N THR A 288 19.77 27.14 16.77
CA THR A 288 21.13 26.60 16.68
C THR A 288 21.81 27.12 15.42
N THR A 289 23.00 27.70 15.52
CA THR A 289 23.83 28.09 14.37
C THR A 289 25.00 27.10 14.24
N PRO A 290 25.27 26.53 13.05
CA PRO A 290 26.47 25.73 12.82
C PRO A 290 27.74 26.50 13.22
N VAL A 291 28.65 25.83 13.93
CA VAL A 291 29.92 26.40 14.37
C VAL A 291 31.02 25.88 13.44
N LEU A 292 31.69 26.78 12.73
CA LEU A 292 32.72 26.44 11.74
C LEU A 292 34.11 26.71 12.29
N THR A 293 35.05 25.81 12.02
CA THR A 293 36.50 26.11 12.07
C THR A 293 36.99 26.29 10.64
N GLN A 294 37.40 27.50 10.29
CA GLN A 294 37.63 27.88 8.89
C GLN A 294 38.74 28.91 8.69
N VAL A 295 39.29 28.91 7.48
CA VAL A 295 40.05 30.01 6.89
C VAL A 295 39.28 30.48 5.65
N GLY A 296 39.02 31.78 5.53
CA GLY A 296 38.13 32.35 4.51
C GLY A 296 36.98 33.11 5.16
N SER A 297 35.92 33.35 4.42
CA SER A 297 34.72 34.07 4.90
C SER A 297 33.48 33.28 4.54
N ILE A 298 32.96 32.53 5.52
CA ILE A 298 31.70 31.78 5.43
C ILE A 298 30.85 32.18 6.62
N VAL A 299 29.60 32.56 6.36
CA VAL A 299 28.63 32.96 7.38
C VAL A 299 27.54 31.89 7.46
N ALA A 300 27.32 31.36 8.66
CA ALA A 300 26.24 30.42 8.93
C ALA A 300 25.00 31.15 9.45
N SER A 301 23.83 30.84 8.90
CA SER A 301 22.55 31.22 9.49
C SER A 301 22.12 30.24 10.59
N LYS A 302 21.13 30.61 11.39
CA LYS A 302 20.53 29.69 12.36
C LYS A 302 19.68 28.62 11.66
N PHE A 303 19.49 27.46 12.27
CA PHE A 303 18.48 26.53 11.82
C PHE A 303 17.08 27.14 11.98
N GLY A 304 16.24 26.95 10.97
CA GLY A 304 14.86 27.41 10.96
C GLY A 304 14.14 27.08 9.65
N ARG A 305 12.96 27.66 9.50
CA ARG A 305 12.10 27.51 8.30
C ARG A 305 12.33 28.68 7.36
N TRP A 306 13.29 28.52 6.47
CA TRP A 306 13.72 29.56 5.52
C TRP A 306 12.86 29.66 4.27
N GLY A 307 12.08 28.62 3.97
CA GLY A 307 11.13 28.62 2.87
C GLY A 307 9.84 29.40 3.16
N GLU A 308 8.98 29.45 2.15
CA GLU A 308 7.62 30.00 2.23
C GLU A 308 6.73 29.18 3.17
N ASN A 309 7.07 27.91 3.42
CA ASN A 309 6.31 27.02 4.27
C ASN A 309 6.46 27.34 5.76
N LYS A 310 5.38 27.85 6.35
CA LYS A 310 5.23 28.16 7.78
C LYS A 310 4.29 27.17 8.51
N ALA A 311 3.87 26.07 7.88
CA ALA A 311 3.04 25.06 8.52
C ALA A 311 3.75 24.47 9.76
N PRO A 312 3.16 24.49 10.96
CA PRO A 312 3.85 24.10 12.18
C PRO A 312 4.07 22.57 12.26
N GLY A 313 4.95 22.15 13.18
CA GLY A 313 5.29 20.74 13.40
C GLY A 313 6.76 20.47 13.13
N ASP A 314 7.08 19.24 12.74
CA ASP A 314 8.42 18.86 12.31
C ASP A 314 8.37 17.69 11.34
N VAL A 315 9.45 17.50 10.58
CA VAL A 315 9.69 16.29 9.80
C VAL A 315 11.00 15.67 10.28
N ARG A 316 10.87 14.54 10.98
CA ARG A 316 11.98 13.81 11.56
C ARG A 316 12.45 12.69 10.64
N LEU A 317 13.71 12.75 10.23
CA LEU A 317 14.45 11.65 9.62
C LEU A 317 14.97 10.71 10.71
N THR A 318 14.69 9.42 10.56
CA THR A 318 15.32 8.36 11.32
C THR A 318 16.17 7.52 10.38
N VAL A 319 17.46 7.40 10.69
CA VAL A 319 18.42 6.55 9.97
C VAL A 319 18.59 5.27 10.79
N ILE A 320 18.40 4.11 10.16
CA ILE A 320 18.61 2.81 10.79
C ILE A 320 20.05 2.37 10.47
N THR A 321 20.94 2.50 11.44
CA THR A 321 22.39 2.32 11.33
C THR A 321 22.94 1.70 12.62
N ASP A 322 24.04 0.96 12.51
CA ASP A 322 24.75 0.34 13.63
C ASP A 322 25.20 1.34 14.71
N SER A 323 25.43 2.60 14.34
CA SER A 323 25.75 3.69 15.27
C SER A 323 24.57 4.13 16.16
N VAL A 324 23.34 3.70 15.87
CA VAL A 324 22.14 3.99 16.66
C VAL A 324 21.60 2.68 17.24
N VAL A 325 21.63 2.57 18.57
CA VAL A 325 21.39 1.30 19.28
C VAL A 325 19.94 1.08 19.74
N SER A 326 19.07 2.08 19.61
CA SER A 326 17.68 2.01 20.09
C SER A 326 16.74 2.83 19.21
N TYR A 327 15.64 2.20 18.79
CA TYR A 327 14.59 2.78 17.95
C TYR A 327 13.24 2.72 18.67
N PRO A 328 12.37 3.72 18.59
CA PRO A 328 11.03 3.64 19.16
C PRO A 328 10.23 2.49 18.54
N LYS A 329 9.52 1.71 19.36
CA LYS A 329 8.60 0.67 18.90
C LYS A 329 7.16 1.09 19.18
N ALA A 330 6.29 0.96 18.19
CA ALA A 330 4.85 1.12 18.40
C ALA A 330 4.25 -0.07 19.16
N ASP A 331 3.19 0.17 19.94
CA ASP A 331 2.51 -0.88 20.72
C ASP A 331 1.90 -2.00 19.86
N THR A 332 1.62 -1.70 18.59
CA THR A 332 1.12 -2.65 17.57
C THR A 332 2.18 -3.68 17.15
N ARG A 333 3.45 -3.49 17.48
CA ARG A 333 4.55 -4.38 17.10
C ARG A 333 4.95 -5.36 18.21
N THR A 334 5.16 -6.62 17.82
CA THR A 334 5.44 -7.74 18.74
C THR A 334 6.86 -8.31 18.62
N ASP A 335 7.70 -7.79 17.73
CA ASP A 335 8.99 -8.37 17.31
C ASP A 335 10.22 -7.93 18.14
N CYS A 336 10.14 -6.82 18.90
CA CYS A 336 11.26 -6.31 19.70
C CYS A 336 11.13 -6.66 21.19
N GLY A 337 11.14 -7.96 21.52
CA GLY A 337 11.09 -8.42 22.91
C GLY A 337 9.68 -8.52 23.52
N GLY A 338 8.62 -8.43 22.71
CA GLY A 338 7.23 -8.66 23.13
C GLY A 338 6.45 -7.42 23.57
N ILE A 339 5.27 -7.64 24.16
CA ILE A 339 4.34 -6.60 24.62
C ILE A 339 4.92 -5.86 25.84
N GLY A 340 4.80 -4.53 25.88
CA GLY A 340 5.29 -3.68 26.98
C GLY A 340 6.74 -3.21 26.84
N VAL A 341 7.49 -3.76 25.88
CA VAL A 341 8.77 -3.15 25.44
C VAL A 341 8.47 -1.97 24.53
N THR A 342 9.14 -0.83 24.70
CA THR A 342 8.89 0.42 23.96
C THR A 342 9.94 0.74 22.90
N THR A 343 10.99 -0.08 22.76
CA THR A 343 12.07 0.13 21.81
C THR A 343 12.53 -1.14 21.10
N CYS A 344 13.20 -0.98 19.96
CA CYS A 344 13.85 -2.01 19.18
C CYS A 344 15.37 -1.75 19.14
N SER A 345 16.15 -2.82 19.16
CA SER A 345 17.58 -2.76 18.81
C SER A 345 17.79 -2.51 17.32
N TYR A 346 19.04 -2.21 16.92
CA TYR A 346 19.43 -2.08 15.52
C TYR A 346 19.03 -3.29 14.67
N ASP A 347 19.40 -4.51 15.08
CA ASP A 347 19.11 -5.70 14.28
C ASP A 347 17.60 -5.99 14.19
N GLN A 348 16.83 -5.69 15.23
CA GLN A 348 15.37 -5.86 15.23
C GLN A 348 14.69 -4.86 14.28
N GLU A 349 15.08 -3.59 14.35
CA GLU A 349 14.53 -2.57 13.45
C GLU A 349 14.96 -2.79 12.00
N MET A 350 16.22 -3.19 11.79
CA MET A 350 16.74 -3.51 10.47
C MET A 350 16.08 -4.74 9.86
N ALA A 351 15.77 -5.79 10.65
CA ALA A 351 15.01 -6.95 10.16
C ALA A 351 13.62 -6.54 9.65
N ASN A 352 12.91 -5.68 10.41
CA ASN A 352 11.60 -5.18 10.01
C ASN A 352 11.68 -4.36 8.72
N TYR A 353 12.67 -3.46 8.62
CA TYR A 353 12.91 -2.67 7.42
C TYR A 353 13.34 -3.53 6.23
N ALA A 354 14.15 -4.57 6.45
CA ALA A 354 14.60 -5.48 5.40
C ALA A 354 13.44 -6.32 4.84
N ASN A 355 12.52 -6.78 5.68
CA ASN A 355 11.28 -7.44 5.24
C ASN A 355 10.40 -6.50 4.41
N TRP A 356 10.21 -5.25 4.88
CA TRP A 356 9.53 -4.22 4.07
C TRP A 356 10.22 -4.03 2.72
N SER A 357 11.55 -3.94 2.74
CA SER A 357 12.37 -3.74 1.54
C SER A 357 12.19 -4.88 0.53
N ALA A 358 12.19 -6.13 0.99
CA ALA A 358 12.06 -7.29 0.12
C ALA A 358 10.64 -7.51 -0.40
N TYR A 359 9.61 -7.26 0.42
CA TYR A 359 8.26 -7.78 0.18
C TYR A 359 7.15 -6.72 0.08
N TYR A 360 7.41 -5.43 0.33
CA TYR A 360 6.35 -4.41 0.44
C TYR A 360 6.63 -3.10 -0.29
N ARG A 361 7.79 -2.93 -0.94
CA ARG A 361 8.21 -1.64 -1.54
C ARG A 361 7.43 -1.18 -2.77
N THR A 362 6.64 -2.05 -3.37
CA THR A 362 5.74 -1.68 -4.47
C THR A 362 4.30 -2.06 -4.10
N ARG A 363 3.31 -1.43 -4.74
CA ARG A 363 1.90 -1.76 -4.54
C ARG A 363 1.63 -3.26 -4.74
N MET A 364 2.18 -3.85 -5.82
CA MET A 364 2.07 -5.28 -6.12
C MET A 364 2.72 -6.14 -5.03
N ALA A 365 3.94 -5.81 -4.61
CA ALA A 365 4.62 -6.58 -3.57
C ALA A 365 3.84 -6.55 -2.25
N ALA A 366 3.41 -5.35 -1.82
CA ALA A 366 2.59 -5.19 -0.63
C ALA A 366 1.29 -6.00 -0.71
N MET A 367 0.60 -5.98 -1.86
CA MET A 367 -0.66 -6.70 -2.01
C MET A 367 -0.50 -8.22 -2.07
N LYS A 368 0.54 -8.72 -2.77
CA LYS A 368 0.91 -10.15 -2.74
C LYS A 368 1.17 -10.60 -1.31
N THR A 369 1.98 -9.85 -0.57
CA THR A 369 2.32 -10.22 0.81
C THR A 369 1.10 -10.19 1.72
N ALA A 370 0.32 -9.10 1.71
CA ALA A 370 -0.87 -8.97 2.54
C ALA A 370 -1.94 -10.04 2.23
N SER A 371 -2.14 -10.35 0.95
CA SER A 371 -3.07 -11.41 0.52
C SER A 371 -2.58 -12.78 1.00
N SER A 372 -1.28 -13.07 0.85
CA SER A 372 -0.69 -14.33 1.31
C SER A 372 -0.90 -14.56 2.81
N LEU A 373 -0.68 -13.53 3.62
CA LEU A 373 -0.85 -13.60 5.07
C LEU A 373 -2.33 -13.75 5.46
N SER A 374 -3.22 -13.07 4.75
CA SER A 374 -4.67 -13.11 5.02
C SER A 374 -5.29 -14.46 4.67
N PHE A 375 -4.87 -15.06 3.55
CA PHE A 375 -5.36 -16.36 3.09
C PHE A 375 -4.69 -17.55 3.77
N ALA A 376 -3.62 -17.34 4.56
CA ALA A 376 -2.86 -18.41 5.20
C ALA A 376 -3.72 -19.31 6.10
N LYS A 377 -4.70 -18.73 6.80
CA LYS A 377 -5.60 -19.43 7.73
C LYS A 377 -6.83 -20.03 7.07
N ILE A 378 -7.02 -19.81 5.76
CA ILE A 378 -8.11 -20.46 5.03
C ILE A 378 -7.73 -21.92 4.79
N ASP A 379 -8.65 -22.81 5.12
CA ASP A 379 -8.55 -24.26 4.99
C ASP A 379 -9.57 -24.79 3.96
N GLU A 380 -9.62 -26.11 3.81
CA GLU A 380 -10.51 -26.81 2.88
C GLU A 380 -12.00 -26.64 3.18
N THR A 381 -12.39 -25.97 4.29
CA THR A 381 -13.79 -25.61 4.55
C THR A 381 -14.29 -24.42 3.72
N ARG A 382 -13.47 -23.97 2.77
CA ARG A 382 -13.76 -22.90 1.81
C ARG A 382 -13.38 -23.36 0.42
N ARG A 383 -14.06 -22.81 -0.59
CA ARG A 383 -13.68 -22.96 -1.99
C ARG A 383 -13.09 -21.65 -2.47
N VAL A 384 -11.91 -21.68 -3.07
CA VAL A 384 -11.15 -20.49 -3.42
C VAL A 384 -10.67 -20.57 -4.86
N GLY A 385 -10.92 -19.51 -5.62
CA GLY A 385 -10.37 -19.31 -6.97
C GLY A 385 -9.57 -18.00 -7.06
N TYR A 386 -8.97 -17.79 -8.22
CA TYR A 386 -8.14 -16.61 -8.49
C TYR A 386 -8.41 -16.10 -9.90
N MET A 387 -8.35 -14.79 -10.08
CA MET A 387 -8.09 -14.18 -11.39
C MET A 387 -7.35 -12.85 -11.21
N SER A 388 -6.69 -12.38 -12.27
CA SER A 388 -6.24 -10.99 -12.35
C SER A 388 -7.08 -10.18 -13.34
N ILE A 389 -6.97 -8.85 -13.29
CA ILE A 389 -7.80 -7.98 -14.14
C ILE A 389 -7.29 -7.91 -15.59
N ASN A 390 -5.99 -8.09 -15.82
CA ASN A 390 -5.32 -7.90 -17.12
C ASN A 390 -4.66 -9.15 -17.69
N ASN A 391 -4.63 -10.27 -16.96
CA ASN A 391 -3.94 -11.49 -17.42
C ASN A 391 -2.45 -11.26 -17.75
N GLY A 392 -1.74 -10.44 -16.97
CA GLY A 392 -0.33 -10.08 -17.19
C GLY A 392 0.65 -11.25 -17.24
N ALA A 393 0.34 -12.39 -16.62
CA ALA A 393 1.13 -13.62 -16.71
C ALA A 393 0.66 -14.57 -17.81
N GLY A 394 -0.42 -14.24 -18.53
CA GLY A 394 -0.96 -15.02 -19.66
C GLY A 394 -1.82 -16.23 -19.28
N SER A 395 -1.90 -16.57 -17.99
CA SER A 395 -2.76 -17.64 -17.46
C SER A 395 -3.41 -17.29 -16.11
N ASP A 396 -3.73 -16.02 -15.86
CA ASP A 396 -4.22 -15.52 -14.57
C ASP A 396 -5.70 -15.85 -14.32
N PHE A 397 -6.00 -17.14 -14.29
CA PHE A 397 -7.25 -17.71 -13.82
C PHE A 397 -6.98 -19.03 -13.11
N LEU A 398 -7.71 -19.26 -12.02
CA LEU A 398 -7.79 -20.52 -11.31
C LEU A 398 -9.25 -20.74 -10.93
N ASN A 399 -9.83 -21.87 -11.36
CA ASN A 399 -11.18 -22.25 -11.02
C ASN A 399 -11.41 -22.24 -9.50
N ILE A 400 -12.63 -21.95 -9.09
CA ILE A 400 -13.03 -22.03 -7.68
C ILE A 400 -13.25 -23.50 -7.33
N ALA A 401 -12.37 -24.05 -6.50
CA ALA A 401 -12.46 -25.41 -5.98
C ALA A 401 -12.20 -25.42 -4.47
N GLU A 402 -12.50 -26.54 -3.80
CA GLU A 402 -12.16 -26.73 -2.38
C GLU A 402 -10.69 -26.43 -2.14
N PHE A 403 -10.39 -25.67 -1.09
CA PHE A 403 -9.04 -25.17 -0.79
C PHE A 403 -8.15 -26.24 -0.15
N THR A 404 -8.15 -27.42 -0.77
CA THR A 404 -7.26 -28.54 -0.51
C THR A 404 -5.80 -28.09 -0.57
N PRO A 405 -4.85 -28.86 -0.01
CA PRO A 405 -3.42 -28.57 -0.11
C PRO A 405 -2.93 -28.20 -1.52
N GLN A 406 -3.40 -28.93 -2.54
CA GLN A 406 -3.03 -28.69 -3.93
C GLN A 406 -3.64 -27.39 -4.47
N GLN A 407 -4.95 -27.17 -4.27
CA GLN A 407 -5.61 -25.92 -4.69
C GLN A 407 -4.98 -24.70 -4.01
N LYS A 408 -4.62 -24.84 -2.73
CA LYS A 408 -3.91 -23.82 -1.97
C LYS A 408 -2.57 -23.51 -2.61
N LYS A 409 -1.75 -24.52 -2.92
CA LYS A 409 -0.48 -24.32 -3.64
C LYS A 409 -0.68 -23.56 -4.96
N GLU A 410 -1.64 -23.99 -5.78
CA GLU A 410 -1.91 -23.37 -7.09
C GLU A 410 -2.36 -21.91 -6.95
N TRP A 411 -3.17 -21.59 -5.95
CA TRP A 411 -3.60 -20.22 -5.68
C TRP A 411 -2.41 -19.31 -5.29
N TYR A 412 -1.53 -19.78 -4.40
CA TYR A 412 -0.33 -19.02 -4.02
C TYR A 412 0.65 -18.88 -5.20
N ASP A 413 0.75 -19.89 -6.05
CA ASP A 413 1.54 -19.82 -7.29
C ASP A 413 1.02 -18.76 -8.23
N LYS A 414 -0.29 -18.68 -8.45
CA LYS A 414 -0.90 -17.61 -9.26
C LYS A 414 -0.65 -16.24 -8.64
N LEU A 415 -0.89 -16.08 -7.35
CA LEU A 415 -0.69 -14.81 -6.65
C LEU A 415 0.75 -14.32 -6.79
N PHE A 416 1.75 -15.20 -6.59
CA PHE A 416 3.15 -14.78 -6.61
C PHE A 416 3.74 -14.68 -8.01
N ALA A 417 3.22 -15.43 -8.98
CA ALA A 417 3.59 -15.30 -10.39
C ALA A 417 2.94 -14.09 -11.09
N ALA A 418 1.92 -13.47 -10.49
CA ALA A 418 1.23 -12.31 -11.05
C ALA A 418 2.21 -11.17 -11.36
N VAL A 419 2.05 -10.54 -12.52
CA VAL A 419 2.93 -9.44 -12.95
C VAL A 419 2.09 -8.26 -13.39
N PRO A 420 2.42 -7.03 -12.92
CA PRO A 420 1.83 -5.81 -13.45
C PRO A 420 1.91 -5.80 -14.98
N GLY A 421 0.75 -5.80 -15.62
CA GLY A 421 0.53 -5.77 -17.05
C GLY A 421 0.38 -4.34 -17.57
N PRO A 422 -0.44 -4.11 -18.63
CA PRO A 422 -0.62 -2.79 -19.22
C PRO A 422 -1.20 -1.76 -18.23
N ASP A 423 -1.01 -0.47 -18.54
CA ASP A 423 -1.53 0.68 -17.76
C ASP A 423 -3.05 0.85 -17.90
N VAL A 424 -3.80 -0.23 -17.64
CA VAL A 424 -5.27 -0.27 -17.71
C VAL A 424 -5.82 -0.99 -16.48
N THR A 425 -6.93 -0.48 -15.96
CA THR A 425 -7.52 -0.91 -14.67
C THR A 425 -9.04 -1.16 -14.87
N PRO A 426 -9.43 -2.24 -15.60
CA PRO A 426 -10.82 -2.49 -15.99
C PRO A 426 -11.66 -3.14 -14.86
N LEU A 427 -11.72 -2.50 -13.69
CA LEU A 427 -12.32 -3.10 -12.47
C LEU A 427 -13.78 -3.51 -12.65
N ARG A 428 -14.58 -2.69 -13.37
CA ARG A 428 -15.99 -2.99 -13.64
C ARG A 428 -16.17 -4.23 -14.52
N ALA A 429 -15.34 -4.39 -15.54
CA ALA A 429 -15.34 -5.60 -16.36
C ALA A 429 -14.86 -6.82 -15.58
N ALA A 430 -13.85 -6.67 -14.72
CA ALA A 430 -13.40 -7.75 -13.86
C ALA A 430 -14.52 -8.25 -12.91
N LEU A 431 -15.26 -7.35 -12.27
CA LEU A 431 -16.41 -7.74 -11.46
C LEU A 431 -17.56 -8.34 -12.30
N SER A 432 -17.75 -7.87 -13.53
CA SER A 432 -18.72 -8.44 -14.46
C SER A 432 -18.35 -9.89 -14.85
N LYS A 433 -17.06 -10.15 -15.09
CA LYS A 433 -16.53 -11.51 -15.33
C LYS A 433 -16.79 -12.42 -14.13
N ALA A 434 -16.55 -11.94 -12.91
CA ALA A 434 -16.87 -12.68 -11.68
C ALA A 434 -18.37 -13.01 -11.57
N GLY A 435 -19.24 -12.05 -11.90
CA GLY A 435 -20.69 -12.28 -11.96
C GLY A 435 -21.09 -13.34 -12.99
N HIS A 436 -20.48 -13.33 -14.18
CA HIS A 436 -20.70 -14.35 -15.21
C HIS A 436 -20.19 -15.74 -14.82
N LEU A 437 -19.09 -15.83 -14.07
CA LEU A 437 -18.61 -17.09 -13.48
C LEU A 437 -19.68 -17.70 -12.56
N TYR A 438 -20.21 -16.92 -11.61
CA TYR A 438 -21.27 -17.39 -10.71
C TYR A 438 -22.62 -17.63 -11.39
N ALA A 439 -22.87 -16.99 -12.53
CA ALA A 439 -24.06 -17.24 -13.34
C ALA A 439 -23.93 -18.45 -14.28
N GLY A 440 -22.82 -19.20 -14.21
CA GLY A 440 -22.56 -20.36 -15.06
C GLY A 440 -22.34 -20.03 -16.55
N LYS A 441 -22.19 -18.74 -16.91
CA LYS A 441 -22.08 -18.28 -18.30
C LYS A 441 -20.78 -18.70 -18.97
N TYR A 442 -19.73 -18.92 -18.17
CA TYR A 442 -18.45 -19.41 -18.66
C TYR A 442 -18.30 -20.93 -18.59
N ASN A 443 -19.29 -21.68 -18.08
CA ASN A 443 -19.14 -23.14 -17.93
C ASN A 443 -18.87 -23.82 -19.28
N GLY A 444 -17.78 -24.58 -19.37
CA GLY A 444 -17.33 -25.23 -20.61
C GLY A 444 -16.65 -24.30 -21.63
N SER A 445 -16.41 -23.03 -21.27
CA SER A 445 -15.61 -22.09 -22.05
C SER A 445 -14.19 -21.98 -21.51
N GLN A 446 -13.35 -21.17 -22.17
CA GLN A 446 -12.00 -20.83 -21.69
C GLN A 446 -11.93 -19.39 -21.18
N LEU A 447 -11.27 -19.19 -20.05
CA LEU A 447 -10.89 -17.89 -19.51
C LEU A 447 -9.39 -17.89 -19.22
N ASN A 448 -8.66 -16.93 -19.80
CA ASN A 448 -7.20 -16.83 -19.66
C ASN A 448 -6.47 -18.16 -19.92
N ASN A 449 -6.85 -18.87 -20.98
CA ASN A 449 -6.31 -20.18 -21.39
C ASN A 449 -6.56 -21.34 -20.39
N VAL A 450 -7.58 -21.23 -19.55
CA VAL A 450 -7.98 -22.27 -18.60
C VAL A 450 -9.45 -22.61 -18.81
N ASP A 451 -9.76 -23.90 -18.91
CA ASP A 451 -11.13 -24.39 -19.03
C ASP A 451 -11.91 -24.09 -17.75
N VAL A 452 -13.10 -23.50 -17.90
CA VAL A 452 -13.90 -23.03 -16.77
C VAL A 452 -14.95 -24.08 -16.38
N HIS A 453 -15.05 -24.32 -15.08
CA HIS A 453 -16.09 -25.14 -14.47
C HIS A 453 -17.09 -24.27 -13.71
N ASP A 454 -18.37 -24.64 -13.73
CA ASP A 454 -19.37 -23.95 -12.93
C ASP A 454 -19.00 -24.02 -11.43
N PRO A 455 -18.76 -22.86 -10.78
CA PRO A 455 -18.36 -22.84 -9.38
C PRO A 455 -19.54 -23.05 -8.42
N VAL A 456 -20.80 -22.87 -8.85
CA VAL A 456 -21.98 -22.93 -8.00
C VAL A 456 -22.51 -24.36 -7.96
N GLN A 457 -22.33 -25.01 -6.81
CA GLN A 457 -22.73 -26.40 -6.58
C GLN A 457 -24.12 -26.53 -5.93
N TYR A 458 -24.57 -25.50 -5.20
CA TYR A 458 -25.81 -25.55 -4.42
C TYR A 458 -26.55 -24.20 -4.43
N TYR A 459 -27.89 -24.24 -4.37
CA TYR A 459 -28.75 -23.05 -4.42
C TYR A 459 -28.47 -22.03 -3.29
N CYS A 460 -28.18 -22.50 -2.07
CA CYS A 460 -27.90 -21.65 -0.91
C CYS A 460 -26.40 -21.41 -0.66
N GLN A 461 -25.53 -21.70 -1.64
CA GLN A 461 -24.09 -21.49 -1.50
C GLN A 461 -23.76 -20.00 -1.49
N LYS A 462 -23.00 -19.56 -0.48
CA LYS A 462 -22.53 -18.17 -0.44
C LYS A 462 -21.42 -18.00 -1.47
N ASN A 463 -21.51 -16.95 -2.28
CA ASN A 463 -20.53 -16.57 -3.30
C ASN A 463 -20.00 -15.17 -2.98
N THR A 464 -18.68 -15.00 -2.95
CA THR A 464 -18.03 -13.73 -2.59
C THR A 464 -16.87 -13.45 -3.52
N THR A 465 -16.86 -12.26 -4.12
CA THR A 465 -15.71 -11.74 -4.86
C THR A 465 -14.97 -10.74 -4.00
N ILE A 466 -13.65 -10.92 -3.85
CA ILE A 466 -12.76 -9.95 -3.22
C ILE A 466 -11.93 -9.34 -4.35
N LEU A 467 -12.19 -8.07 -4.69
CA LEU A 467 -11.38 -7.32 -5.64
C LEU A 467 -10.40 -6.45 -4.87
N SER A 468 -9.12 -6.59 -5.22
CA SER A 468 -8.04 -5.79 -4.67
C SER A 468 -7.46 -4.89 -5.75
N THR A 469 -7.33 -3.60 -5.48
CA THR A 469 -6.81 -2.58 -6.41
C THR A 469 -6.10 -1.45 -5.66
N ASP A 470 -5.25 -0.70 -6.35
CA ASP A 470 -4.68 0.55 -5.86
C ASP A 470 -5.57 1.78 -6.10
N GLY A 471 -6.70 1.62 -6.80
CA GLY A 471 -7.78 2.61 -6.82
C GLY A 471 -8.54 2.70 -8.13
N TYR A 472 -8.23 3.73 -8.93
CA TYR A 472 -9.11 4.24 -9.99
C TYR A 472 -9.27 3.26 -11.16
N TRP A 473 -10.52 3.00 -11.55
CA TRP A 473 -10.80 2.38 -12.85
C TRP A 473 -10.61 3.41 -13.96
N ASN A 474 -10.02 3.01 -15.08
CA ASN A 474 -9.76 3.91 -16.21
C ASN A 474 -10.20 3.33 -17.57
N GLN A 475 -10.82 2.15 -17.56
CA GLN A 475 -11.34 1.48 -18.74
C GLN A 475 -12.62 0.69 -18.43
N ASP A 476 -13.30 0.28 -19.50
CA ASP A 476 -14.46 -0.62 -19.56
C ASP A 476 -15.68 -0.25 -18.70
N ALA A 477 -16.85 -0.27 -19.33
CA ALA A 477 -18.12 -0.01 -18.65
C ALA A 477 -18.57 -1.16 -17.73
N GLY A 478 -17.93 -2.34 -17.81
CA GLY A 478 -18.52 -3.59 -17.35
C GLY A 478 -19.68 -4.03 -18.25
N PHE A 479 -20.23 -5.21 -17.96
CA PHE A 479 -21.28 -5.82 -18.76
C PHE A 479 -22.34 -6.53 -17.89
N LYS A 480 -23.58 -6.52 -18.36
CA LYS A 480 -24.73 -7.17 -17.73
C LYS A 480 -24.70 -8.69 -17.96
N LEU A 481 -25.62 -9.43 -17.34
CA LEU A 481 -25.73 -10.89 -17.49
C LEU A 481 -26.03 -11.36 -18.93
N ASP A 482 -26.63 -10.50 -19.76
CA ASP A 482 -26.88 -10.77 -21.18
C ASP A 482 -25.70 -10.38 -22.09
N GLY A 483 -24.61 -9.87 -21.52
CA GLY A 483 -23.40 -9.43 -22.24
C GLY A 483 -23.46 -8.00 -22.76
N THR A 484 -24.57 -7.27 -22.59
CA THR A 484 -24.66 -5.86 -23.00
C THR A 484 -23.89 -4.94 -22.03
N ALA A 485 -23.48 -3.76 -22.49
CA ALA A 485 -22.75 -2.81 -21.64
C ALA A 485 -23.56 -2.39 -20.41
N LEU A 486 -22.93 -2.37 -19.23
CA LEU A 486 -23.59 -1.98 -17.99
C LEU A 486 -23.96 -0.49 -18.00
N GLY A 487 -23.02 0.37 -18.40
CA GLY A 487 -23.21 1.83 -18.40
C GLY A 487 -23.21 2.44 -16.99
N ASP A 488 -23.57 3.72 -16.89
CA ASP A 488 -23.78 4.43 -15.63
C ASP A 488 -25.21 4.11 -15.12
N GLN A 489 -25.31 3.30 -14.06
CA GLN A 489 -26.60 2.83 -13.54
C GLN A 489 -27.12 3.70 -12.39
N ASP A 490 -26.25 4.50 -11.78
CA ASP A 490 -26.49 5.29 -10.57
C ASP A 490 -26.36 6.79 -10.81
N GLY A 491 -26.03 7.24 -12.01
CA GLY A 491 -25.94 8.67 -12.35
C GLY A 491 -27.20 9.51 -12.11
N SER A 492 -28.34 8.88 -11.84
CA SER A 492 -29.59 9.53 -11.41
C SER A 492 -30.04 9.17 -9.98
N ALA A 493 -29.24 8.40 -9.25
CA ALA A 493 -29.55 7.98 -7.89
C ALA A 493 -29.41 9.14 -6.88
N GLU A 494 -30.20 9.09 -5.81
CA GLU A 494 -30.09 10.07 -4.71
C GLU A 494 -28.75 9.94 -3.97
N ARG A 495 -28.38 11.01 -3.25
CA ARG A 495 -27.04 11.26 -2.69
C ARG A 495 -26.47 10.36 -1.56
N PRO A 496 -27.04 9.22 -1.14
CA PRO A 496 -26.29 8.30 -0.27
C PRO A 496 -25.28 7.38 -0.98
N GLN A 497 -25.20 7.39 -2.32
CA GLN A 497 -24.50 6.36 -3.12
C GLN A 497 -23.24 6.83 -3.88
N TYR A 498 -22.81 8.09 -3.71
CA TYR A 498 -21.46 8.51 -4.14
C TYR A 498 -20.43 8.09 -3.08
N ASP A 499 -19.34 7.43 -3.48
CA ASP A 499 -18.20 7.09 -2.62
C ASP A 499 -17.62 8.37 -1.98
N GLY A 500 -18.02 8.67 -0.74
CA GLY A 500 -17.58 9.88 -0.01
C GLY A 500 -18.55 10.49 0.99
N GLY A 501 -19.59 9.78 1.43
CA GLY A 501 -20.52 10.26 2.47
C GLY A 501 -19.85 10.55 3.81
N ALA A 502 -20.47 11.43 4.61
CA ALA A 502 -20.03 11.69 5.99
C ALA A 502 -20.02 10.39 6.82
N PRO A 503 -19.08 10.21 7.78
CA PRO A 503 -19.02 9.02 8.60
C PRO A 503 -20.39 8.71 9.23
N GLN A 504 -20.89 7.51 9.01
CA GLN A 504 -22.05 6.99 9.74
C GLN A 504 -21.51 6.06 10.82
N GLU A 505 -22.01 6.19 12.04
CA GLU A 505 -21.79 5.18 13.08
C GLU A 505 -22.50 3.89 12.67
N TYR A 506 -21.73 2.85 12.38
CA TYR A 506 -22.28 1.51 12.16
C TYR A 506 -22.06 0.66 13.41
N GLN A 507 -23.15 0.21 14.03
CA GLN A 507 -23.11 -0.83 15.04
C GLN A 507 -23.05 -2.20 14.36
N VAL A 508 -21.92 -2.91 14.53
CA VAL A 508 -21.83 -4.32 14.17
C VAL A 508 -22.35 -5.15 15.35
N ILE A 509 -23.61 -5.58 15.27
CA ILE A 509 -24.15 -6.56 16.22
C ILE A 509 -23.72 -7.95 15.74
N SER A 510 -22.67 -8.50 16.34
CA SER A 510 -22.35 -9.92 16.15
C SER A 510 -23.22 -10.77 17.08
N GLN A 511 -24.22 -11.45 16.53
CA GLN A 511 -24.98 -12.44 17.29
C GLN A 511 -24.21 -13.76 17.31
N ILE A 512 -23.62 -14.09 18.47
CA ILE A 512 -23.11 -15.44 18.72
C ILE A 512 -24.32 -16.38 18.80
N LYS A 513 -24.52 -17.20 17.76
CA LYS A 513 -25.59 -18.20 17.74
C LYS A 513 -25.19 -19.36 18.65
N GLN A 514 -25.68 -19.37 19.88
CA GLN A 514 -25.47 -20.49 20.80
C GLN A 514 -26.48 -21.61 20.48
N ILE A 515 -26.01 -22.71 19.87
CA ILE A 515 -26.84 -23.90 19.64
C ILE A 515 -26.81 -24.73 20.92
N LYS A 516 -27.94 -24.82 21.63
CA LYS A 516 -28.17 -25.82 22.66
C LYS A 516 -28.94 -26.98 22.04
N THR A 517 -28.27 -28.10 21.83
CA THR A 517 -28.91 -29.37 21.46
C THR A 517 -29.50 -30.01 22.72
N PRO A 518 -30.81 -30.22 22.83
CA PRO A 518 -31.37 -30.96 23.95
C PRO A 518 -30.90 -32.41 23.85
N THR A 519 -30.24 -32.93 24.88
CA THR A 519 -30.01 -34.37 25.01
C THR A 519 -31.34 -35.05 25.30
N TRP A 520 -31.70 -36.01 24.44
CA TRP A 520 -32.89 -36.83 24.68
C TRP A 520 -32.61 -37.74 25.88
N ALA A 521 -33.61 -37.94 26.73
CA ALA A 521 -33.51 -38.83 27.87
C ALA A 521 -33.11 -40.23 27.38
N THR A 522 -32.01 -40.76 27.92
CA THR A 522 -31.71 -42.19 27.75
C THR A 522 -32.84 -43.00 28.39
N GLN A 523 -33.19 -44.14 27.79
CA GLN A 523 -34.30 -45.03 28.18
C GLN A 523 -34.27 -45.56 29.64
N ARG A 524 -33.42 -45.01 30.52
CA ARG A 524 -33.34 -45.34 31.95
C ARG A 524 -34.17 -44.42 32.87
N GLN A 525 -34.89 -43.43 32.33
CA GLN A 525 -35.75 -42.52 33.13
C GLN A 525 -37.25 -42.68 32.92
N MET A 526 -37.71 -43.72 32.21
CA MET A 526 -39.14 -44.08 32.16
C MET A 526 -39.42 -45.23 33.13
N LYS A 527 -39.50 -44.95 34.45
CA LYS A 527 -40.20 -45.77 35.45
C LYS A 527 -40.49 -44.95 36.71
N THR A 528 -41.67 -44.35 36.74
CA THR A 528 -42.64 -44.41 37.85
C THR A 528 -44.01 -44.21 37.25
#